data_AF-A0A551YK59-F1
#
_entry.id   AF-A0A551YK59-F1
#
_cell.length_a   1.000
_cell.length_b   1.000
_cell.length_c   1.000
_cell.angle_alpha   90.00
_cell.angle_beta   90.00
_cell.angle_gamma   90.00
#
_symmetry.space_group_name_H-M   'P 1'
#
loop_
_entity.id
_entity.type
_entity.pdbx_description
1 polymer ?
#
loop_
_entity_poly.entity_id
_entity_poly.type
_entity_poly.pdbx_seq_one_letter_code
_entity_poly.pdbx_strand_id
1 'polypeptide(L)'
;MLGLQLADTRVYREAKEEGREEGRLEGESALILRLLSRRIGEVTPERRSQIQSLSINQLEALGEALLDFSKPEDLEEWWRSLL
;
A
#
# COMPACT_ATOMS: atom_id res chain seq x y z
N MET A 1 -18.38 32.65 -23.16
CA MET A 1 -17.66 31.42 -22.76
C MET A 1 -17.30 31.58 -21.30
N LEU A 2 -17.92 30.80 -20.40
CA LEU A 2 -17.59 30.85 -18.97
C LEU A 2 -16.13 30.42 -18.80
N GLY A 3 -15.25 31.37 -18.47
CA GLY A 3 -13.83 31.16 -18.22
C GLY A 3 -13.58 30.48 -16.87
N LEU A 4 -14.17 29.32 -16.66
CA LEU A 4 -13.88 28.49 -15.49
C LEU A 4 -12.60 27.72 -15.78
N GLN A 5 -11.51 28.05 -15.07
CA GLN A 5 -10.33 27.20 -15.07
C GLN A 5 -10.73 25.88 -14.42
N LEU A 6 -10.59 24.77 -15.16
CA LEU A 6 -10.89 23.42 -14.68
C LEU A 6 -10.24 23.12 -13.33
N ALA A 7 -9.06 23.70 -13.08
CA ALA A 7 -8.32 23.60 -11.82
C ALA A 7 -9.07 24.11 -10.58
N ASP A 8 -9.99 25.07 -10.74
CA ASP A 8 -10.76 25.67 -9.63
C ASP A 8 -12.03 24.87 -9.31
N THR A 9 -12.40 23.94 -10.19
CA THR A 9 -13.59 23.12 -10.00
C THR A 9 -13.39 22.16 -8.83
N ARG A 10 -14.46 21.93 -8.07
CA ARG A 10 -14.46 20.98 -6.95
C ARG A 10 -14.09 19.56 -7.43
N VAL A 11 -14.68 19.13 -8.55
CA VAL A 11 -14.43 17.83 -9.16
C VAL A 11 -12.96 17.61 -9.50
N TYR A 12 -12.28 18.61 -10.08
CA TYR A 12 -10.86 18.48 -10.39
C TYR A 12 -10.00 18.35 -9.12
N ARG A 13 -10.32 19.09 -8.06
CA ARG A 13 -9.61 19.01 -6.79
C ARG A 13 -9.80 17.63 -6.13
N GLU A 14 -11.03 17.15 -6.06
CA GLU A 14 -11.37 15.82 -5.53
C GLU A 14 -10.64 14.71 -6.32
N ALA A 15 -10.72 14.71 -7.65
CA ALA A 15 -10.04 13.72 -8.48
C ALA A 15 -8.51 13.74 -8.31
N LYS A 16 -7.92 14.92 -8.10
CA LYS A 16 -6.48 15.07 -7.86
C LYS A 16 -6.07 14.58 -6.46
N GLU A 17 -6.96 14.71 -5.48
CA GLU A 17 -6.74 14.19 -4.12
C GLU A 17 -6.87 12.66 -4.12
N GLU A 18 -7.93 12.12 -4.72
CA GLU A 18 -8.15 10.68 -4.89
C GLU A 18 -6.96 10.02 -5.61
N GLY A 19 -6.53 10.56 -6.76
CA GLY A 19 -5.38 10.00 -7.49
C GLY A 19 -4.05 10.07 -6.72
N ARG A 20 -3.90 11.01 -5.77
CA ARG A 20 -2.74 11.02 -4.87
C ARG A 20 -2.84 9.99 -3.77
N GLU A 21 -4.04 9.71 -3.28
CA GLU A 21 -4.29 8.67 -2.29
C GLU A 21 -4.08 7.28 -2.90
N GLU A 22 -4.66 7.02 -4.06
CA GLU A 22 -4.46 5.78 -4.82
C GLU A 22 -2.98 5.56 -5.14
N GLY A 23 -2.31 6.57 -5.72
CA GLY A 23 -0.89 6.46 -6.06
C GLY A 23 0.03 6.21 -4.85
N ARG A 24 -0.35 6.70 -3.67
CA ARG A 24 0.37 6.42 -2.42
C ARG A 24 0.19 4.96 -2.00
N LEU A 25 -1.06 4.47 -1.98
CA LEU A 25 -1.39 3.08 -1.65
C LEU A 25 -0.70 2.08 -2.59
N GLU A 26 -0.77 2.33 -3.89
CA GLU A 26 -0.12 1.50 -4.91
C GLU A 26 1.41 1.49 -4.76
N GLY A 27 2.00 2.68 -4.54
CA GLY A 27 3.44 2.84 -4.38
C GLY A 27 3.99 2.12 -3.15
N GLU A 28 3.31 2.26 -2.00
CA GLU A 28 3.69 1.60 -0.75
C GLU A 28 3.53 0.08 -0.84
N SER A 29 2.39 -0.39 -1.36
CA SER A 29 2.17 -1.82 -1.60
C SER A 29 3.26 -2.42 -2.50
N ALA A 30 3.59 -1.75 -3.61
CA ALA A 30 4.64 -2.20 -4.53
C ALA A 30 6.03 -2.20 -3.89
N LEU A 31 6.33 -1.27 -2.99
CA LEU A 31 7.58 -1.26 -2.23
C LEU A 31 7.63 -2.44 -1.26
N ILE A 32 6.60 -2.63 -0.44
CA ILE A 32 6.51 -3.71 0.55
C ILE A 32 6.63 -5.08 -0.12
N LEU A 33 5.92 -5.32 -1.22
CA LEU A 33 6.00 -6.58 -1.94
C LEU A 33 7.42 -6.91 -2.43
N ARG A 34 8.14 -5.90 -2.93
CA ARG A 34 9.55 -6.07 -3.35
C ARG A 34 10.46 -6.34 -2.16
N LEU A 35 10.23 -5.70 -1.02
CA LEU A 35 11.03 -5.90 0.19
C LEU A 35 10.78 -7.28 0.80
N LEU A 36 9.52 -7.72 0.88
CA LEU A 36 9.17 -9.08 1.35
C LEU A 36 9.83 -10.12 0.45
N SER A 37 9.72 -9.96 -0.87
CA SER A 37 10.35 -10.86 -1.84
C SER A 37 11.85 -10.98 -1.66
N ARG A 38 12.52 -9.90 -1.25
CA ARG A 38 13.97 -9.88 -0.97
C ARG A 38 14.34 -10.48 0.37
N ARG A 39 13.49 -10.31 1.38
CA ARG A 39 13.83 -10.65 2.77
C ARG A 39 13.44 -12.06 3.17
N ILE A 40 12.26 -12.50 2.76
CA ILE A 40 11.67 -13.78 3.14
C ILE A 40 11.39 -14.70 1.93
N GLY A 41 11.80 -14.29 0.72
CA GLY A 41 11.58 -15.06 -0.51
C GLY A 41 10.22 -14.81 -1.14
N GLU A 42 9.83 -15.66 -2.10
CA GLU A 42 8.69 -15.41 -2.98
C GLU A 42 7.36 -15.18 -2.22
N VAL A 43 6.67 -14.08 -2.57
CA VAL A 43 5.32 -13.78 -2.07
C VAL A 43 4.29 -14.36 -3.04
N THR A 44 3.44 -15.28 -2.56
CA THR A 44 2.41 -15.91 -3.38
C THR A 44 1.39 -14.89 -3.91
N PRO A 45 0.71 -15.15 -5.05
CA PRO A 45 -0.31 -14.26 -5.59
C PRO A 45 -1.41 -13.90 -4.58
N GLU A 46 -1.82 -14.85 -3.75
CA GLU A 46 -2.85 -14.66 -2.72
C GLU A 46 -2.38 -13.64 -1.68
N ARG A 47 -1.16 -13.79 -1.17
CA ARG A 47 -0.56 -12.85 -0.22
C ARG A 47 -0.36 -11.47 -0.85
N ARG A 48 -0.04 -11.38 -2.14
CA ARG A 48 0.04 -10.08 -2.84
C ARG A 48 -1.30 -9.36 -2.84
N SER A 49 -2.36 -10.08 -3.16
CA SER A 49 -3.72 -9.53 -3.15
C SER A 49 -4.11 -9.04 -1.75
N GLN A 50 -3.79 -9.82 -0.70
CA GLN A 50 -4.02 -9.42 0.69
C GLN A 50 -3.27 -8.14 1.06
N ILE A 51 -1.99 -8.04 0.71
CA ILE A 51 -1.18 -6.86 0.96
C ILE A 51 -1.73 -5.63 0.21
N GLN A 52 -2.13 -5.80 -1.04
CA GLN A 52 -2.74 -4.71 -1.83
C GLN A 52 -4.11 -4.27 -1.30
N SER A 53 -4.78 -5.08 -0.48
CA SER A 53 -6.04 -4.73 0.19
C SER A 53 -5.85 -4.02 1.54
N LEU A 54 -4.61 -3.89 2.01
CA LEU A 54 -4.32 -3.20 3.26
C LEU A 54 -4.56 -1.70 3.14
N SER A 55 -5.03 -1.11 4.24
CA SER A 55 -5.05 0.36 4.38
C SER A 55 -3.63 0.92 4.47
N ILE A 56 -3.48 2.22 4.21
CA ILE A 56 -2.18 2.91 4.27
C ILE A 56 -1.48 2.70 5.63
N ASN A 57 -2.21 2.84 6.74
CA ASN A 57 -1.64 2.66 8.08
C ASN A 57 -1.15 1.22 8.32
N GLN A 58 -1.82 0.23 7.73
CA GLN A 58 -1.41 -1.17 7.82
C GLN A 58 -0.19 -1.46 6.93
N LEU A 59 -0.08 -0.81 5.77
CA LEU A 59 1.12 -0.86 4.92
C LEU A 59 2.31 -0.24 5.64
N GLU A 60 2.15 0.93 6.25
CA GLU A 60 3.21 1.57 7.05
C GLU A 60 3.66 0.66 8.21
N ALA A 61 2.71 0.10 8.97
CA ALA A 61 3.00 -0.83 10.06
C ALA A 61 3.70 -2.12 9.57
N LEU A 62 3.30 -2.64 8.40
CA LEU A 62 3.98 -3.77 7.76
C LEU A 62 5.41 -3.39 7.35
N GLY A 63 5.61 -2.17 6.84
CA GLY A 63 6.92 -1.66 6.47
C GLY A 63 7.91 -1.62 7.64
N GLU A 64 7.46 -1.24 8.82
CA GLU A 64 8.26 -1.28 10.05
C GLU A 64 8.54 -2.71 10.52
N ALA A 65 7.50 -3.55 10.65
CA ALA A 65 7.64 -4.95 11.07
C ALA A 65 8.51 -5.77 10.11
N LEU A 66 8.48 -5.43 8.82
CA LEU A 66 9.31 -6.02 7.79
C LEU A 66 10.80 -5.86 8.07
N LEU A 67 11.24 -4.96 8.96
CA LEU A 67 12.64 -4.84 9.38
C LEU A 67 13.09 -5.95 10.35
N ASP A 68 12.16 -6.71 10.95
CA ASP A 68 12.45 -7.78 11.92
C ASP A 68 12.27 -9.21 11.37
N PHE A 69 11.40 -9.42 10.38
CA PHE A 69 11.26 -10.66 9.57
C PHE A 69 12.56 -11.37 9.09
N SER A 70 12.82 -12.56 9.60
CA SER A 70 13.88 -13.46 9.16
C SER A 70 13.42 -14.60 8.24
N LYS A 71 12.12 -14.92 8.25
CA LYS A 71 11.55 -16.11 7.59
C LYS A 71 10.10 -15.88 7.13
N PRO A 72 9.57 -16.69 6.19
CA PRO A 72 8.20 -16.55 5.68
C PRO A 72 7.09 -16.57 6.74
N GLU A 73 7.32 -17.25 7.86
CA GLU A 73 6.38 -17.38 8.96
C GLU A 73 6.17 -16.06 9.72
N ASP A 74 7.14 -15.15 9.71
CA ASP A 74 7.03 -13.88 10.44
C ASP A 74 5.92 -12.98 9.84
N LEU A 75 5.68 -13.11 8.52
CA LEU A 75 4.55 -12.44 7.86
C LEU A 75 3.19 -13.00 8.31
N GLU A 76 3.11 -14.31 8.55
CA GLU A 76 1.89 -14.95 9.05
C GLU A 76 1.63 -14.57 10.51
N GLU A 77 2.68 -14.48 11.33
CA GLU A 77 2.59 -14.00 12.71
C GLU A 77 2.13 -12.53 12.75
N TRP A 78 2.66 -11.69 11.87
CA TRP A 78 2.20 -10.31 11.71
C TRP A 78 0.74 -10.23 11.28
N TRP A 79 0.30 -11.05 10.33
CA TRP A 79 -1.11 -11.05 9.91
C TRP A 79 -2.07 -11.43 11.04
N ARG A 80 -1.65 -12.34 11.93
CA ARG A 80 -2.42 -12.74 13.10
C ARG A 80 -2.49 -11.64 14.17
N SER A 81 -1.52 -10.73 14.22
CA SER A 81 -1.54 -9.61 15.19
C SER A 81 -2.42 -8.44 14.76
N LEU A 82 -2.87 -8.43 13.49
CA LEU A 82 -3.84 -7.47 12.98
C LEU A 82 -5.31 -7.81 13.34
N LEU A 83 -5.59 -9.03 13.78
CA LEU A 83 -6.91 -9.54 14.18
C LEU A 83 -7.07 -9.50 15.71
#